data_AF-A0A1E7IJ46-F1
#
_entry.id   AF-A0A1E7IJ46-F1
#
_cell.length_a   1.000
_cell.length_b   1.000
_cell.length_c   1.000
_cell.angle_alpha   90.00
_cell.angle_beta   90.00
_cell.angle_gamma   90.00
#
_symmetry.space_group_name_H-M   'P 1'
#
loop_
_entity.id
_entity.type
_entity.pdbx_description
1 polymer ?
#
loop_
_entity_poly.entity_id
_entity_poly.type
_entity_poly.pdbx_seq_one_letter_code
_entity_poly.pdbx_strand_id
1 'polypeptide(L)'
;MKDPMELTQIGVVHSPYKTPAECPRQPSKSVQVAEIEVFEEYAEGLKDIDGFSHIIILCWLHKSQGHSLLVVTPWDAKPHGVFTTRSPRRPNPIGLSVVELIERKG
;
A
#
# COMPACT_ATOMS: atom_id res chain seq x y z
N MET A 1 -28.92 -6.00 0.47
CA MET A 1 -28.02 -5.19 -0.38
C MET A 1 -26.73 -4.97 0.40
N LYS A 2 -25.58 -4.83 -0.29
CA LYS A 2 -24.33 -4.46 0.39
C LYS A 2 -24.23 -2.94 0.31
N ASP A 3 -24.16 -2.28 1.46
CA ASP A 3 -23.93 -0.84 1.49
C ASP A 3 -22.49 -0.54 1.06
N PRO A 4 -22.26 0.53 0.29
CA PRO A 4 -20.91 0.94 -0.10
C PRO A 4 -20.12 1.32 1.16
N MET A 5 -18.88 0.84 1.23
CA MET A 5 -17.92 1.28 2.24
C MET A 5 -17.11 2.43 1.67
N GLU A 6 -17.14 3.57 2.36
CA GLU A 6 -16.34 4.74 2.01
C GLU A 6 -15.02 4.72 2.77
N LEU A 7 -13.95 5.16 2.11
CA LEU A 7 -12.63 5.31 2.71
C LEU A 7 -12.25 6.78 2.68
N THR A 8 -11.83 7.29 3.84
CA THR A 8 -11.26 8.63 3.96
C THR A 8 -9.74 8.53 3.81
N GLN A 9 -9.18 9.30 2.88
CA GLN A 9 -7.74 9.41 2.73
C GLN A 9 -7.15 10.19 3.91
N ILE A 10 -6.19 9.60 4.62
CA ILE A 10 -5.55 10.19 5.80
C ILE A 10 -4.15 10.78 5.54
N GLY A 11 -3.68 10.68 4.30
CA GLY A 11 -2.31 11.04 3.96
C GLY A 11 -1.90 10.65 2.54
N VAL A 12 -0.64 10.90 2.22
CA VAL A 12 -0.02 10.65 0.91
C VAL A 12 1.34 9.95 1.08
N VAL A 13 1.66 9.02 0.18
CA VAL A 13 2.97 8.38 0.12
C VAL A 13 3.82 9.09 -0.94
N HIS A 14 4.94 9.64 -0.52
CA HIS A 14 5.96 10.24 -1.39
C HIS A 14 7.11 9.24 -1.58
N SER A 15 7.25 8.72 -2.79
CA SER A 15 8.28 7.72 -3.11
C SER A 15 9.11 8.11 -4.34
N PRO A 16 10.31 7.55 -4.51
CA PRO A 16 11.11 7.78 -5.71
C PRO A 16 10.49 7.12 -6.96
N TYR A 17 9.59 6.15 -6.79
CA TYR A 17 8.92 5.47 -7.89
C TYR A 17 7.85 6.35 -8.52
N LYS A 18 7.96 6.65 -9.82
CA LYS A 18 7.03 7.50 -10.56
C LYS A 18 6.00 6.70 -11.35
N THR A 19 6.37 5.49 -11.75
CA THR A 19 5.51 4.59 -12.51
C THR A 19 5.30 3.24 -11.80
N PRO A 20 4.16 2.55 -12.02
CA PRO A 20 3.94 1.22 -11.45
C PRO A 20 5.00 0.17 -11.87
N ALA A 21 5.68 0.38 -13.00
CA ALA A 21 6.72 -0.52 -13.49
C ALA A 21 8.05 -0.36 -12.71
N GLU A 22 8.31 0.81 -12.15
CA GLU A 22 9.47 1.08 -11.28
C GLU A 22 9.27 0.55 -9.86
N CYS A 23 8.01 0.44 -9.41
CA CYS A 23 7.71 -0.05 -8.07
C CYS A 23 8.22 -1.50 -7.87
N PRO A 24 8.86 -1.80 -6.73
CA PRO A 24 9.29 -3.15 -6.42
C PRO A 24 8.07 -4.06 -6.31
N ARG A 25 8.20 -5.30 -6.82
CA ARG A 25 7.09 -6.27 -6.78
C ARG A 25 6.61 -6.57 -5.36
N GLN A 26 7.50 -6.42 -4.37
CA GLN A 26 7.23 -6.61 -2.94
C GLN A 26 7.95 -5.51 -2.15
N PRO A 27 7.35 -4.96 -1.09
CA PRO A 27 7.97 -3.89 -0.29
C PRO A 27 9.36 -4.26 0.24
N SER A 28 9.54 -5.50 0.71
CA SER A 28 10.80 -6.02 1.24
C SER A 28 11.94 -6.13 0.23
N LYS A 29 11.66 -5.91 -1.07
CA LYS A 29 12.68 -5.87 -2.14
C LYS A 29 13.15 -4.45 -2.44
N SER A 30 12.54 -3.45 -1.80
CA SER A 30 13.00 -2.06 -1.86
C SER A 30 14.20 -1.87 -0.94
N VAL A 31 15.15 -1.04 -1.36
CA VAL A 31 16.15 -0.41 -0.48
C VAL A 31 15.96 1.11 -0.42
N GLN A 32 14.91 1.62 -1.05
CA GLN A 32 14.61 3.04 -1.14
C GLN A 32 13.76 3.49 0.05
N VAL A 33 14.07 4.67 0.57
CA VAL A 33 13.26 5.36 1.58
C VAL A 33 12.11 6.09 0.90
N ALA A 34 10.95 6.08 1.55
CA ALA A 34 9.77 6.85 1.17
C ALA A 34 9.27 7.63 2.38
N GLU A 35 8.60 8.75 2.12
CA GLU A 35 7.98 9.57 3.15
C GLU A 35 6.47 9.33 3.14
N ILE A 36 5.89 9.28 4.34
CA ILE A 36 4.45 9.16 4.52
C ILE A 36 3.98 10.43 5.20
N GLU A 37 3.32 11.28 4.43
CA GLU A 37 2.67 12.48 4.91
C GLU A 37 1.30 12.08 5.46
N VAL A 38 1.06 12.32 6.74
CA VAL A 38 -0.26 12.22 7.36
C VAL A 38 -0.85 13.63 7.43
N PHE A 39 -2.10 13.80 7.00
CA PHE A 39 -2.73 15.12 7.01
C PHE A 39 -2.90 15.64 8.45
N GLU A 40 -2.81 16.96 8.61
CA GLU A 40 -2.78 17.64 9.91
C GLU A 40 -3.95 17.24 10.81
N GLU A 41 -5.16 17.11 10.26
CA GLU A 41 -6.36 16.71 11.01
C GLU A 41 -6.29 15.28 11.60
N TYR A 42 -5.34 14.46 11.14
CA TYR A 42 -5.11 13.10 11.62
C TYR A 42 -3.80 12.95 12.40
N ALA A 43 -3.01 14.03 12.56
CA ALA A 43 -1.67 13.98 13.15
C ALA A 43 -1.68 13.48 14.61
N GLU A 44 -2.72 13.79 15.39
CA GLU A 44 -2.87 13.28 16.78
C GLU A 44 -2.86 11.74 16.82
N GLY A 45 -3.33 11.08 15.76
CA GLY A 45 -3.31 9.62 15.61
C GLY A 45 -1.90 9.01 15.53
N LEU A 46 -0.85 9.83 15.35
CA LEU A 46 0.55 9.40 15.36
C LEU A 46 1.18 9.37 16.75
N LYS A 47 0.42 9.63 17.83
CA LYS A 47 0.94 9.51 19.19
C LYS A 47 1.60 8.13 19.41
N ASP A 48 2.78 8.13 20.03
CA ASP A 48 3.57 6.94 20.36
C ASP A 48 4.15 6.14 19.17
N ILE A 49 4.02 6.61 17.92
CA ILE A 49 4.54 5.89 16.75
C ILE A 49 6.07 5.65 16.81
N ASP A 50 6.80 6.54 17.45
CA ASP A 50 8.26 6.46 17.64
C ASP A 50 8.69 5.31 18.57
N GLY A 51 7.74 4.69 19.27
CA GLY A 51 7.98 3.48 20.08
C GLY A 51 8.09 2.19 19.24
N PHE A 52 7.80 2.23 17.94
CA PHE A 52 7.80 1.07 17.06
C PHE A 52 8.97 1.09 16.09
N SER A 53 9.62 -0.07 15.88
CA SER A 53 10.65 -0.21 14.83
C SER A 53 10.05 -0.41 13.45
N HIS A 54 8.83 -0.94 13.36
CA HIS A 54 8.14 -1.25 12.12
C HIS A 54 6.67 -0.89 12.20
N ILE A 55 6.12 -0.47 11.08
CA ILE A 55 4.71 -0.09 10.94
C ILE A 55 4.07 -0.78 9.74
N ILE A 56 2.75 -0.93 9.80
CA ILE A 56 1.93 -1.43 8.69
C ILE A 56 1.32 -0.24 7.96
N ILE A 57 1.58 -0.17 6.66
CA ILE A 57 1.01 0.85 5.77
C ILE A 57 -0.04 0.21 4.90
N LEU A 58 -1.26 0.75 4.97
CA LEU A 58 -2.35 0.45 4.06
C LEU A 58 -2.49 1.61 3.08
N CYS A 59 -2.30 1.33 1.79
CA CYS A 59 -2.33 2.36 0.75
C CYS A 59 -3.37 2.02 -0.31
N TRP A 60 -4.16 3.01 -0.73
CA TRP A 60 -5.03 2.88 -1.89
C TRP A 60 -4.20 2.96 -3.17
N LEU A 61 -4.13 1.86 -3.93
CA LEU A 61 -3.39 1.80 -5.18
C LEU A 61 -4.20 2.48 -6.29
N HIS A 62 -4.25 3.81 -6.26
CA HIS A 62 -5.07 4.68 -7.12
C HIS A 62 -4.85 4.48 -8.63
N LYS A 63 -3.69 3.97 -9.06
CA LYS A 63 -3.42 3.62 -10.47
C LYS A 63 -3.91 2.21 -10.87
N SER A 64 -4.41 1.41 -9.93
CA SER A 64 -4.99 0.10 -10.23
C SER A 64 -6.36 0.27 -10.85
N GLN A 65 -6.47 -0.01 -12.15
CA GLN A 65 -7.69 0.12 -12.91
C GLN A 65 -8.37 -1.25 -13.07
N GLY A 66 -9.63 -1.33 -12.66
CA GLY A 66 -10.43 -2.56 -12.72
C GLY A 66 -9.87 -3.71 -11.87
N HIS A 67 -10.50 -4.88 -11.99
CA HIS A 67 -10.05 -6.10 -11.34
C HIS A 67 -10.43 -7.34 -12.16
N SER A 68 -9.75 -8.45 -11.90
CA SER A 68 -10.14 -9.78 -12.37
C SER A 68 -10.07 -10.75 -11.20
N LEU A 69 -10.99 -11.70 -11.14
CA LEU A 69 -10.96 -12.74 -10.10
C LEU A 69 -9.83 -13.75 -10.34
N LEU A 70 -9.33 -13.85 -11.57
CA LEU A 70 -8.18 -14.68 -11.95
C LEU A 70 -7.07 -13.80 -12.54
N VAL A 71 -5.84 -13.98 -12.06
CA VAL A 71 -4.66 -13.21 -12.47
C VAL A 71 -3.48 -14.14 -12.75
N VAL A 72 -2.69 -13.84 -13.78
CA VAL A 72 -1.38 -14.47 -14.00
C VAL A 72 -0.36 -13.74 -13.14
N THR A 73 0.50 -14.49 -12.45
CA THR A 73 1.46 -13.94 -11.49
C THR A 73 2.89 -14.04 -12.03
N PRO A 74 3.85 -13.30 -11.46
CA PRO A 74 5.25 -13.41 -11.89
C PRO A 74 5.92 -14.76 -11.57
N TRP A 75 5.29 -15.63 -10.77
CA TRP A 75 5.87 -16.87 -10.27
C TRP A 75 5.25 -18.14 -10.86
N ASP A 76 4.12 -18.04 -11.57
CA ASP A 76 3.48 -19.14 -12.29
C ASP A 76 2.69 -18.59 -13.49
N ALA A 77 2.76 -19.30 -14.62
CA ALA A 77 2.07 -18.97 -15.85
C ALA A 77 0.56 -19.29 -15.81
N LYS A 78 0.13 -20.16 -14.88
CA LYS A 78 -1.30 -20.46 -14.68
C LYS A 78 -2.01 -19.30 -13.97
N PRO A 79 -3.30 -19.04 -14.27
CA PRO A 79 -4.07 -18.06 -13.52
C PRO A 79 -4.37 -18.54 -12.09
N HIS A 80 -4.30 -17.62 -11.13
CA HIS A 80 -4.68 -17.86 -9.73
C HIS A 80 -5.78 -16.91 -9.28
N GLY A 81 -6.55 -17.33 -8.28
CA GLY A 81 -7.53 -16.48 -7.62
C GLY A 81 -6.88 -15.21 -7.09
N VAL A 82 -7.41 -14.02 -7.39
CA VAL A 82 -6.79 -12.75 -6.97
C VAL A 82 -6.60 -12.64 -5.45
N PHE A 83 -7.44 -13.33 -4.67
CA PHE A 83 -7.37 -13.39 -3.21
C PHE A 83 -6.27 -14.31 -2.68
N THR A 84 -5.72 -15.22 -3.49
CA THR A 84 -4.54 -16.04 -3.15
C THR A 84 -3.23 -15.38 -3.60
N THR A 85 -3.28 -14.13 -4.07
CA THR A 85 -2.13 -13.37 -4.58
C THR A 85 -2.04 -11.99 -3.92
N ARG A 86 -0.93 -11.30 -4.21
CA ARG A 86 -0.73 -9.88 -3.88
C ARG A 86 -0.89 -8.95 -5.10
N SER A 87 -1.66 -9.38 -6.10
CA SER A 87 -1.92 -8.54 -7.28
C SER A 87 -2.60 -7.22 -6.87
N PRO A 88 -2.28 -6.08 -7.49
CA PRO A 88 -2.97 -4.82 -7.24
C PRO A 88 -4.39 -4.79 -7.84
N ARG A 89 -4.66 -5.61 -8.86
CA ARG A 89 -5.93 -5.63 -9.63
C ARG A 89 -7.05 -6.39 -8.90
N ARG A 90 -7.47 -5.88 -7.74
CA ARG A 90 -8.48 -6.47 -6.83
C ARG A 90 -9.70 -5.55 -6.71
N PRO A 91 -10.87 -6.07 -6.25
CA PRO A 91 -12.07 -5.25 -6.06
C PRO A 91 -11.83 -4.00 -5.21
N ASN A 92 -11.06 -4.15 -4.12
CA ASN A 92 -10.55 -3.05 -3.32
C ASN A 92 -9.02 -3.06 -3.44
N PRO A 93 -8.41 -2.15 -4.21
CA PRO A 93 -6.98 -2.13 -4.48
C PRO A 93 -6.18 -1.57 -3.28
N ILE A 94 -6.29 -2.24 -2.14
CA ILE A 94 -5.54 -1.91 -0.91
C ILE A 94 -4.20 -2.66 -0.96
N GLY A 95 -3.12 -1.89 -1.01
CA GLY A 95 -1.76 -2.35 -0.80
C GLY A 95 -1.45 -2.42 0.68
N LEU A 96 -0.67 -3.42 1.07
CA LEU A 96 -0.15 -3.60 2.43
C LEU A 96 1.37 -3.63 2.38
N SER A 97 2.03 -2.85 3.21
CA SER A 97 3.48 -2.89 3.38
C SER A 97 3.81 -2.96 4.86
N VAL A 98 4.74 -3.84 5.24
CA VAL A 98 5.42 -3.76 6.54
C VAL A 98 6.74 -3.06 6.24
N VAL A 99 6.98 -1.93 6.88
CA VAL A 99 8.15 -1.08 6.65
C VAL A 99 8.84 -0.75 7.97
N GLU A 100 10.14 -0.53 7.90
CA GLU A 100 10.91 0.04 9.01
C GLU A 100 10.57 1.53 9.16
N LEU A 101 10.36 1.98 10.40
CA LEU A 101 10.24 3.39 10.72
C LEU A 101 11.64 3.97 10.94
N ILE A 102 12.09 4.82 10.03
CA ILE A 102 13.44 5.41 10.08
C ILE A 102 13.46 6.66 10.95
N GLU A 103 12.50 7.56 10.72
CA GLU A 103 12.37 8.82 11.45
C GLU A 103 10.92 9.31 11.37
N ARG A 104 10.54 10.14 12.35
CA ARG A 104 9.33 10.97 12.34
C ARG A 104 9.73 12.43 12.38
N LYS A 105 9.03 13.27 11.61
CA LYS A 105 9.16 14.73 11.61
C LYS A 105 7.77 15.35 11.83
N GLY A 106 7.62 16.13 12.89
CA GLY A 106 6.32 16.72 13.29
C GLY A 106 5.78 16.17 14.60
#